data_AF-A0A6M1UE97-F1
#
_entry.id   AF-A0A6M1UE97-F1
#
_cell.length_a   1.000
_cell.length_b   1.000
_cell.length_c   1.000
_cell.angle_alpha   90.00
_cell.angle_beta   90.00
_cell.angle_gamma   90.00
#
_symmetry.space_group_name_H-M   'P 1'
#
loop_
_entity.id
_entity.type
_entity.pdbx_description
1 polymer ?
#
loop_
_entity_poly.entity_id
_entity_poly.type
_entity_poly.pdbx_seq_one_letter_code
_entity_poly.pdbx_strand_id
1 'polypeptide(L)'
;MSYAVRFKSTLSALMAFLLLAASIGQAAAKTKDGEVDYVALGDSLAAGQTPYKEIDQGYTDFLADRLDTIGYLGSYLRYAVPGYTTEDVLEDIKHDVEKGGTSIREALEDAEVITLDAGANDLLHELTITDKGVSIDPDKVPAVVDQVYRNLKAIVDEIKEVNPDAEIYIMGYYNPFPYLPNDQQEQLLPVLDKLNKTISKVTVRTRSHYVPTEETIAEDFRTYLPNPQDIHLSKEGYQAVANQFWDILKSQFPIQKLKVNKTKLTLKEGEQIKLRLTATYENGRTITVTNLAEWKSSNKNIATVENGVVKARKKGSVRITVSYDDKKLSIPVEIK
;
A
#
# COMPACT_ATOMS: atom_id res chain seq x y z
N MET A 1 32.09 30.38 69.20
CA MET A 1 30.66 30.30 68.83
C MET A 1 30.48 29.00 68.05
N SER A 2 29.57 28.06 68.36
CA SER A 2 28.11 28.16 68.61
C SER A 2 27.36 28.51 67.31
N TYR A 3 26.52 27.66 66.67
CA TYR A 3 26.04 26.28 66.94
C TYR A 3 25.60 25.60 65.59
N ALA A 4 25.41 24.28 65.42
CA ALA A 4 25.66 23.10 66.28
C ALA A 4 26.37 21.94 65.51
N VAL A 5 25.81 20.83 64.99
CA VAL A 5 24.43 20.24 64.89
C VAL A 5 24.54 18.68 65.10
N ARG A 6 23.44 17.92 64.93
CA ARG A 6 23.23 16.45 65.13
C ARG A 6 23.15 15.68 63.77
N PHE A 7 23.13 14.34 63.60
CA PHE A 7 23.22 13.13 64.46
C PHE A 7 23.40 11.86 63.57
N LYS A 8 24.07 10.80 64.08
CA LYS A 8 23.84 9.34 63.76
C LYS A 8 24.01 8.85 62.29
N SER A 9 24.27 7.57 61.99
CA SER A 9 24.76 6.41 62.79
C SER A 9 25.28 5.26 61.92
N THR A 10 26.35 4.60 62.38
CA THR A 10 26.77 3.18 62.22
C THR A 10 26.07 2.21 61.24
N LEU A 11 26.91 1.35 60.61
CA LEU A 11 26.60 0.07 59.94
C LEU A 11 25.82 0.21 58.60
N SER A 12 25.90 -0.72 57.64
CA SER A 12 26.12 -2.18 57.75
C SER A 12 27.08 -2.76 56.70
N ALA A 13 27.48 -4.02 56.90
CA ALA A 13 28.12 -4.85 55.88
C ALA A 13 27.09 -5.77 55.17
N LEU A 14 27.33 -6.08 53.90
CA LEU A 14 26.76 -7.20 53.14
C LEU A 14 27.78 -7.50 52.02
N MET A 15 28.59 -8.55 52.11
CA MET A 15 28.27 -9.96 51.85
C MET A 15 27.87 -10.18 50.39
N ALA A 16 28.73 -10.86 49.64
CA ALA A 16 28.61 -11.05 48.20
C ALA A 16 27.61 -12.14 47.82
N PHE A 17 26.94 -11.96 46.69
CA PHE A 17 26.26 -13.01 45.94
C PHE A 17 26.66 -12.89 44.47
N LEU A 18 27.26 -13.94 43.90
CA LEU A 18 27.39 -14.05 42.45
C LEU A 18 26.01 -14.42 41.89
N LEU A 19 25.35 -13.45 41.25
CA LEU A 19 24.28 -13.74 40.32
C LEU A 19 24.88 -13.81 38.92
N LEU A 20 25.00 -15.02 38.37
CA LEU A 20 25.06 -15.19 36.93
C LEU A 20 23.71 -14.77 36.37
N ALA A 21 23.60 -13.49 35.99
CA ALA A 21 22.54 -13.02 35.12
C ALA A 21 22.76 -13.65 33.74
N ALA A 22 22.23 -14.86 33.55
CA ALA A 22 22.04 -15.42 32.23
C ALA A 22 21.08 -14.48 31.50
N SER A 23 21.63 -13.63 30.63
CA SER A 23 20.86 -12.80 29.71
C SER A 23 20.16 -13.71 28.72
N ILE A 24 19.00 -14.23 29.13
CA ILE A 24 17.99 -14.74 28.20
C ILE A 24 17.60 -13.53 27.37
N GLY A 25 18.24 -13.37 26.21
CA GLY A 25 17.77 -12.45 25.19
C GLY A 25 16.33 -12.81 24.91
N GLN A 26 15.43 -11.85 25.13
CA GLN A 26 14.13 -11.90 24.48
C GLN A 26 14.44 -11.73 22.99
N ALA A 27 14.55 -12.86 22.28
CA ALA A 27 14.43 -12.83 20.84
C ALA A 27 13.11 -12.13 20.52
N ALA A 28 13.13 -11.20 19.56
CA ALA A 28 11.92 -10.55 19.07
C ALA A 28 10.85 -11.61 18.83
N ALA A 29 9.62 -11.31 19.25
CA ALA A 29 8.55 -12.30 19.31
C ALA A 29 8.06 -12.59 17.89
N LYS A 30 8.79 -13.48 17.19
CA LYS A 30 8.60 -13.83 15.78
C LYS A 30 7.10 -13.93 15.46
N THR A 31 6.68 -13.14 14.48
CA THR A 31 5.28 -12.83 14.13
C THR A 31 4.39 -14.07 14.15
N LYS A 32 3.12 -13.93 14.58
CA LYS A 32 2.24 -15.10 14.71
C LYS A 32 1.99 -15.67 13.31
N ASP A 33 2.47 -16.89 13.07
CA ASP A 33 2.43 -17.66 11.82
C ASP A 33 1.47 -17.11 10.73
N GLY A 34 2.00 -16.19 9.91
CA GLY A 34 1.28 -15.49 8.83
C GLY A 34 0.48 -14.25 9.26
N GLU A 35 0.94 -13.45 10.22
CA GLU A 35 0.65 -12.02 10.26
C GLU A 35 1.60 -11.28 9.30
N VAL A 36 1.44 -9.96 9.13
CA VAL A 36 2.16 -9.11 8.16
C VAL A 36 2.39 -7.75 8.79
N ASP A 37 3.63 -7.46 9.12
CA ASP A 37 4.10 -6.14 9.51
C ASP A 37 4.42 -5.32 8.24
N TYR A 38 3.68 -4.22 8.06
CA TYR A 38 3.69 -3.43 6.83
C TYR A 38 4.33 -2.05 7.05
N VAL A 39 5.43 -1.79 6.33
CA VAL A 39 6.09 -0.47 6.29
C VAL A 39 5.85 0.23 4.95
N ALA A 40 5.32 1.45 5.00
CA ALA A 40 5.22 2.36 3.86
C ALA A 40 6.32 3.42 3.91
N LEU A 41 7.15 3.46 2.86
CA LEU A 41 8.20 4.46 2.64
C LEU A 41 7.83 5.33 1.44
N GLY A 42 8.09 6.65 1.49
CA GLY A 42 7.99 7.46 0.28
C GLY A 42 7.67 8.95 0.42
N ASP A 43 7.06 9.51 -0.62
CA ASP A 43 6.76 10.92 -0.74
C ASP A 43 5.31 11.29 -0.33
N SER A 44 4.68 12.23 -1.04
CA SER A 44 3.31 12.68 -0.79
C SER A 44 2.25 11.64 -1.14
N LEU A 45 2.49 10.74 -2.09
CA LEU A 45 1.52 9.71 -2.45
C LEU A 45 1.47 8.58 -1.40
N ALA A 46 2.62 8.15 -0.89
CA ALA A 46 2.71 7.27 0.29
C ALA A 46 2.18 7.95 1.56
N ALA A 47 2.38 9.28 1.70
CA ALA A 47 1.84 10.07 2.82
C ALA A 47 0.30 10.13 2.81
N GLY A 48 -0.34 10.09 1.64
CA GLY A 48 -1.80 10.25 1.48
C GLY A 48 -2.24 11.69 1.22
N GLN A 49 -1.42 12.48 0.54
CA GLN A 49 -1.76 13.87 0.22
C GLN A 49 -2.92 13.96 -0.78
N THR A 50 -3.93 14.79 -0.51
CA THR A 50 -5.11 14.96 -1.36
C THR A 50 -4.87 15.99 -2.48
N PRO A 51 -5.74 16.10 -3.50
CA PRO A 51 -5.65 17.13 -4.54
C PRO A 51 -5.87 18.56 -4.02
N TYR A 52 -6.12 18.71 -2.71
CA TYR A 52 -6.31 19.97 -2.00
C TYR A 52 -5.24 20.21 -0.92
N LYS A 53 -4.17 19.40 -0.91
CA LYS A 53 -2.99 19.52 -0.02
C LYS A 53 -3.26 19.25 1.45
N GLU A 54 -4.35 18.56 1.75
CA GLU A 54 -4.61 17.92 3.04
C GLU A 54 -3.95 16.53 3.06
N ILE A 55 -3.82 15.90 4.23
CA ILE A 55 -3.45 14.48 4.35
C ILE A 55 -4.70 13.71 4.81
N ASP A 56 -5.10 12.69 4.05
CA ASP A 56 -6.21 11.76 4.32
C ASP A 56 -5.77 10.33 3.95
N GLN A 57 -6.69 9.37 3.89
CA GLN A 57 -6.39 7.99 3.48
C GLN A 57 -5.80 7.90 2.07
N GLY A 58 -4.51 7.57 1.99
CA GLY A 58 -3.77 7.27 0.76
C GLY A 58 -3.86 5.80 0.35
N TYR A 59 -3.09 5.39 -0.66
CA TYR A 59 -3.06 3.98 -1.09
C TYR A 59 -2.54 3.06 0.02
N THR A 60 -1.66 3.59 0.88
CA THR A 60 -1.02 2.89 1.99
C THR A 60 -2.04 2.57 3.10
N ASP A 61 -2.94 3.50 3.42
CA ASP A 61 -4.10 3.25 4.29
C ASP A 61 -4.99 2.13 3.73
N PHE A 62 -5.38 2.20 2.46
CA PHE A 62 -6.29 1.21 1.87
C PHE A 62 -5.66 -0.19 1.74
N LEU A 63 -4.33 -0.29 1.65
CA LEU A 63 -3.62 -1.57 1.68
C LEU A 63 -3.58 -2.15 3.10
N ALA A 64 -3.35 -1.32 4.12
CA ALA A 64 -3.42 -1.72 5.53
C ALA A 64 -4.85 -2.13 5.95
N ASP A 65 -5.87 -1.32 5.64
CA ASP A 65 -7.29 -1.61 5.84
C ASP A 65 -7.68 -2.97 5.20
N ARG A 66 -7.11 -3.29 4.03
CA ARG A 66 -7.34 -4.55 3.34
C ARG A 66 -6.69 -5.73 4.05
N LEU A 67 -5.44 -5.59 4.49
CA LEU A 67 -4.71 -6.59 5.28
C LEU A 67 -5.41 -6.89 6.62
N ASP A 68 -5.92 -5.86 7.31
CA ASP A 68 -6.75 -6.04 8.52
C ASP A 68 -8.08 -6.73 8.20
N THR A 69 -8.77 -6.29 7.14
CA THR A 69 -10.04 -6.91 6.71
C THR A 69 -9.90 -8.40 6.39
N ILE A 70 -8.72 -8.85 5.93
CA ILE A 70 -8.43 -10.28 5.74
C ILE A 70 -7.77 -10.96 6.94
N GLY A 71 -7.55 -10.24 8.05
CA GLY A 71 -6.95 -10.77 9.26
C GLY A 71 -5.51 -11.23 9.05
N TYR A 72 -4.72 -10.44 8.32
CA TYR A 72 -3.28 -10.64 8.12
C TYR A 72 -2.44 -9.49 8.66
N LEU A 73 -2.95 -8.26 8.83
CA LEU A 73 -2.15 -7.16 9.37
C LEU A 73 -1.69 -7.46 10.82
N GLY A 74 -0.39 -7.37 11.06
CA GLY A 74 0.22 -7.37 12.41
C GLY A 74 0.30 -5.93 12.93
N SER A 75 1.12 -5.13 12.26
CA SER A 75 1.31 -3.70 12.48
C SER A 75 1.39 -2.92 11.16
N TYR A 76 1.31 -1.60 11.27
CA TYR A 76 1.42 -0.70 10.12
C TYR A 76 2.16 0.59 10.51
N LEU A 77 3.24 0.91 9.78
CA LEU A 77 4.06 2.11 9.97
C LEU A 77 4.30 2.85 8.65
N ARG A 78 4.40 4.19 8.70
CA ARG A 78 4.52 5.06 7.51
C ARG A 78 5.63 6.10 7.66
N TYR A 79 6.78 5.84 7.08
CA TYR A 79 7.89 6.79 6.93
C TYR A 79 7.79 7.46 5.55
N ALA A 80 6.77 8.31 5.41
CA ALA A 80 6.52 9.08 4.20
C ALA A 80 6.35 10.58 4.51
N VAL A 81 6.91 11.43 3.64
CA VAL A 81 6.95 12.90 3.78
C VAL A 81 6.76 13.58 2.42
N PRO A 82 5.76 14.47 2.26
CA PRO A 82 5.54 15.19 1.01
C PRO A 82 6.77 15.92 0.45
N GLY A 83 7.06 15.68 -0.83
CA GLY A 83 8.17 16.32 -1.57
C GLY A 83 9.52 15.61 -1.46
N TYR A 84 9.62 14.51 -0.71
CA TYR A 84 10.85 13.71 -0.64
C TYR A 84 11.30 13.18 -2.02
N THR A 85 12.60 13.24 -2.25
CA THR A 85 13.30 12.58 -3.37
C THR A 85 13.77 11.18 -2.97
N THR A 86 14.37 10.46 -3.91
CA THR A 86 15.06 9.19 -3.58
C THR A 86 16.29 9.37 -2.70
N GLU A 87 16.87 10.58 -2.61
CA GLU A 87 17.97 10.86 -1.68
C GLU A 87 17.42 10.99 -0.25
N ASP A 88 16.31 11.71 -0.05
CA ASP A 88 15.74 11.96 1.28
C ASP A 88 15.30 10.64 1.97
N VAL A 89 14.61 9.76 1.23
CA VAL A 89 14.23 8.41 1.75
C VAL A 89 15.46 7.56 2.07
N LEU A 90 16.55 7.69 1.31
CA LEU A 90 17.79 6.95 1.55
C LEU A 90 18.53 7.47 2.79
N GLU A 91 18.62 8.79 2.97
CA GLU A 91 19.26 9.41 4.12
C GLU A 91 18.47 9.18 5.41
N ASP A 92 17.13 9.15 5.36
CA ASP A 92 16.28 8.78 6.51
C ASP A 92 16.59 7.34 7.00
N ILE A 93 16.76 6.37 6.09
CA ILE A 93 17.12 4.98 6.42
C ILE A 93 18.54 4.88 7.00
N LYS A 94 19.50 5.66 6.51
CA LYS A 94 20.89 5.67 7.01
C LYS A 94 21.02 6.34 8.38
N HIS A 95 20.28 7.42 8.61
CA HIS A 95 20.30 8.15 9.88
C HIS A 95 19.35 7.57 10.94
N ASP A 96 18.62 6.50 10.60
CA ASP A 96 17.71 5.75 11.46
C ASP A 96 16.64 6.64 12.13
N VAL A 97 15.91 7.40 11.30
CA VAL A 97 14.92 8.38 11.79
C VAL A 97 13.78 7.72 12.58
N GLU A 98 13.43 8.33 13.72
CA GLU A 98 12.35 7.86 14.59
C GLU A 98 10.99 8.48 14.20
N LYS A 99 9.93 7.66 14.19
CA LYS A 99 8.56 8.15 14.03
C LYS A 99 7.60 7.41 14.97
N GLY A 100 7.11 8.13 15.99
CA GLY A 100 6.10 7.62 16.91
C GLY A 100 6.63 6.68 18.00
N GLY A 101 7.94 6.66 18.26
CA GLY A 101 8.58 5.77 19.23
C GLY A 101 9.24 4.52 18.63
N THR A 102 9.28 4.39 17.30
CA THR A 102 9.94 3.30 16.56
C THR A 102 10.89 3.90 15.52
N SER A 103 12.11 3.35 15.40
CA SER A 103 13.07 3.78 14.37
C SER A 103 12.76 3.16 13.00
N ILE A 104 13.16 3.81 11.91
CA ILE A 104 12.92 3.29 10.56
C ILE A 104 13.65 1.95 10.34
N ARG A 105 14.84 1.72 10.89
CA ARG A 105 15.55 0.44 10.76
C ARG A 105 14.93 -0.65 11.65
N GLU A 106 14.48 -0.30 12.86
CA GLU A 106 13.69 -1.19 13.73
C GLU A 106 12.41 -1.67 13.00
N ALA A 107 11.66 -0.73 12.41
CA ALA A 107 10.46 -1.04 11.62
C ALA A 107 10.76 -1.92 10.40
N LEU A 108 11.92 -1.75 9.76
CA LEU A 108 12.34 -2.56 8.61
C LEU A 108 12.87 -3.95 9.01
N GLU A 109 13.37 -4.14 10.24
CA GLU A 109 13.86 -5.45 10.74
C GLU A 109 12.72 -6.48 10.84
N ASP A 110 11.54 -6.08 11.34
CA ASP A 110 10.39 -6.98 11.49
C ASP A 110 9.50 -7.09 10.21
N ALA A 111 9.53 -6.12 9.29
CA ALA A 111 8.55 -6.02 8.20
C ALA A 111 8.56 -7.17 7.16
N GLU A 112 7.47 -7.93 7.04
CA GLU A 112 7.30 -8.84 5.90
C GLU A 112 6.94 -8.11 4.58
N VAL A 113 6.31 -6.93 4.62
CA VAL A 113 5.91 -6.16 3.43
C VAL A 113 6.39 -4.72 3.50
N ILE A 114 7.01 -4.25 2.42
CA ILE A 114 7.44 -2.86 2.28
C ILE A 114 6.92 -2.28 0.96
N THR A 115 6.25 -1.12 1.01
CA THR A 115 5.92 -0.35 -0.20
C THR A 115 6.78 0.91 -0.29
N LEU A 116 7.38 1.17 -1.45
CA LEU A 116 8.25 2.32 -1.71
C LEU A 116 7.72 3.18 -2.86
N ASP A 117 7.62 4.48 -2.62
CA ASP A 117 7.17 5.51 -3.55
C ASP A 117 8.13 6.71 -3.48
N ALA A 118 9.13 6.74 -4.37
CA ALA A 118 10.06 7.85 -4.53
C ALA A 118 10.64 7.85 -5.95
N GLY A 119 11.00 9.03 -6.48
CA GLY A 119 11.59 9.20 -7.81
C GLY A 119 10.86 10.19 -8.71
N ALA A 120 9.62 10.56 -8.39
CA ALA A 120 8.94 11.63 -9.10
C ALA A 120 9.55 13.00 -8.76
N ASN A 121 9.70 13.33 -7.47
CA ASN A 121 10.20 14.65 -7.05
C ASN A 121 11.61 14.96 -7.59
N ASP A 122 12.47 13.94 -7.69
CA ASP A 122 13.79 13.99 -8.33
C ASP A 122 13.74 14.59 -9.75
N LEU A 123 12.67 14.31 -10.52
CA LEU A 123 12.42 14.87 -11.86
C LEU A 123 11.52 16.12 -11.84
N LEU A 124 10.54 16.21 -10.93
CA LEU A 124 9.66 17.37 -10.80
C LEU A 124 10.45 18.65 -10.46
N HIS A 125 11.54 18.53 -9.69
CA HIS A 125 12.45 19.65 -9.38
C HIS A 125 13.20 20.21 -10.60
N GLU A 126 13.27 19.47 -11.71
CA GLU A 126 13.85 19.94 -12.98
C GLU A 126 12.81 20.46 -13.99
N LEU A 127 11.52 20.44 -13.63
CA LEU A 127 10.45 20.99 -14.46
C LEU A 127 10.37 22.51 -14.34
N THR A 128 10.42 23.18 -15.50
CA THR A 128 10.05 24.59 -15.61
C THR A 128 8.56 24.67 -15.92
N ILE A 129 7.76 24.96 -14.88
CA ILE A 129 6.30 25.15 -14.94
C ILE A 129 5.99 26.65 -15.06
N THR A 130 5.15 27.02 -16.02
CA THR A 130 4.77 28.42 -16.31
C THR A 130 3.31 28.53 -16.78
N ASP A 131 2.79 29.74 -16.88
CA ASP A 131 1.47 30.05 -17.52
C ASP A 131 1.34 29.53 -18.96
N LYS A 132 2.46 29.18 -19.62
CA LYS A 132 2.49 28.63 -20.98
C LYS A 132 2.50 27.10 -21.01
N GLY A 133 2.77 26.44 -19.88
CA GLY A 133 2.91 24.99 -19.80
C GLY A 133 4.08 24.51 -18.96
N VAL A 134 4.28 23.19 -19.01
CA VAL A 134 5.38 22.44 -18.40
C VAL A 134 6.46 22.17 -19.44
N SER A 135 7.73 22.28 -19.06
CA SER A 135 8.88 21.97 -19.89
C SER A 135 10.03 21.41 -19.05
N ILE A 136 10.94 20.65 -19.67
CA ILE A 136 12.10 20.05 -19.00
C ILE A 136 13.34 20.16 -19.91
N ASP A 137 14.51 20.30 -19.30
CA ASP A 137 15.79 20.26 -20.00
C ASP A 137 16.18 18.80 -20.33
N PRO A 138 16.17 18.37 -21.60
CA PRO A 138 16.41 16.97 -21.96
C PRO A 138 17.84 16.51 -21.66
N ASP A 139 18.82 17.42 -21.58
CA ASP A 139 20.22 17.08 -21.30
C ASP A 139 20.44 16.73 -19.81
N LYS A 140 19.54 17.17 -18.91
CA LYS A 140 19.56 16.80 -17.49
C LYS A 140 18.96 15.43 -17.19
N VAL A 141 17.91 15.04 -17.93
CA VAL A 141 17.13 13.81 -17.68
C VAL A 141 17.99 12.54 -17.56
N PRO A 142 19.10 12.34 -18.30
CA PRO A 142 20.03 11.22 -18.05
C PRO A 142 20.61 11.20 -16.64
N ALA A 143 21.15 12.33 -16.16
CA ALA A 143 21.84 12.39 -14.88
C ALA A 143 20.90 12.14 -13.69
N VAL A 144 19.69 12.72 -13.74
CA VAL A 144 18.64 12.55 -12.72
C VAL A 144 18.17 11.09 -12.67
N VAL A 145 17.82 10.50 -13.82
CA VAL A 145 17.35 9.10 -13.88
C VAL A 145 18.45 8.13 -13.43
N ASP A 146 19.73 8.42 -13.72
CA ASP A 146 20.84 7.62 -13.22
C ASP A 146 21.07 7.80 -11.70
N GLN A 147 20.69 8.94 -11.09
CA GLN A 147 20.68 9.11 -9.62
C GLN A 147 19.53 8.33 -8.98
N VAL A 148 18.30 8.46 -9.50
CA VAL A 148 17.13 7.66 -9.09
C VAL A 148 17.45 6.16 -9.13
N TYR A 149 18.12 5.68 -10.19
CA TYR A 149 18.57 4.28 -10.27
C TYR A 149 19.55 3.89 -9.15
N ARG A 150 20.52 4.76 -8.81
CA ARG A 150 21.48 4.51 -7.73
C ARG A 150 20.79 4.48 -6.38
N ASN A 151 19.94 5.46 -6.11
CA ASN A 151 19.31 5.66 -4.81
C ASN A 151 18.24 4.61 -4.52
N LEU A 152 17.34 4.31 -5.46
CA LEU A 152 16.37 3.21 -5.29
C LEU A 152 17.07 1.86 -5.11
N LYS A 153 18.22 1.62 -5.76
CA LYS A 153 19.01 0.42 -5.50
C LYS A 153 19.61 0.46 -4.08
N ALA A 154 20.18 1.58 -3.65
CA ALA A 154 20.77 1.72 -2.32
C ALA A 154 19.73 1.58 -1.19
N ILE A 155 18.52 2.15 -1.36
CA ILE A 155 17.38 1.96 -0.44
C ILE A 155 17.09 0.46 -0.28
N VAL A 156 16.99 -0.27 -1.40
CA VAL A 156 16.73 -1.72 -1.35
C VAL A 156 17.91 -2.51 -0.79
N ASP A 157 19.16 -2.09 -1.03
CA ASP A 157 20.34 -2.70 -0.43
C ASP A 157 20.33 -2.55 1.11
N GLU A 158 20.09 -1.34 1.61
CA GLU A 158 19.98 -1.04 3.05
C GLU A 158 18.85 -1.83 3.72
N ILE A 159 17.66 -1.86 3.10
CA ILE A 159 16.52 -2.68 3.56
C ILE A 159 16.92 -4.15 3.63
N LYS A 160 17.57 -4.69 2.59
CA LYS A 160 17.97 -6.10 2.51
C LYS A 160 19.19 -6.46 3.35
N GLU A 161 19.94 -5.48 3.87
CA GLU A 161 20.98 -5.69 4.88
C GLU A 161 20.37 -5.87 6.28
N VAL A 162 19.31 -5.14 6.61
CA VAL A 162 18.57 -5.31 7.88
C VAL A 162 17.65 -6.53 7.83
N ASN A 163 16.82 -6.64 6.79
CA ASN A 163 15.85 -7.73 6.62
C ASN A 163 15.96 -8.34 5.21
N PRO A 164 16.69 -9.46 5.04
CA PRO A 164 16.90 -10.08 3.73
C PRO A 164 15.65 -10.75 3.15
N ASP A 165 14.60 -10.98 3.95
CA ASP A 165 13.40 -11.73 3.55
C ASP A 165 12.21 -10.80 3.16
N ALA A 166 12.17 -9.54 3.61
CA ALA A 166 11.09 -8.58 3.35
C ALA A 166 10.68 -8.43 1.86
N GLU A 167 9.39 -8.51 1.55
CA GLU A 167 8.90 -8.40 0.17
C GLU A 167 8.61 -6.92 -0.19
N ILE A 168 9.43 -6.37 -1.11
CA ILE A 168 9.47 -4.94 -1.43
C ILE A 168 8.72 -4.65 -2.73
N TYR A 169 7.81 -3.67 -2.70
CA TYR A 169 6.96 -3.25 -3.82
C TYR A 169 7.23 -1.77 -4.15
N ILE A 170 7.88 -1.50 -5.30
CA ILE A 170 8.23 -0.13 -5.72
C ILE A 170 7.23 0.38 -6.76
N MET A 171 6.66 1.57 -6.51
CA MET A 171 5.66 2.19 -7.36
C MET A 171 6.25 2.76 -8.64
N GLY A 172 5.62 2.48 -9.79
CA GLY A 172 5.80 3.27 -11.01
C GLY A 172 4.77 4.39 -11.07
N TYR A 173 5.12 5.51 -11.69
CA TYR A 173 4.30 6.73 -11.68
C TYR A 173 3.34 6.81 -12.87
N TYR A 174 2.17 7.41 -12.62
CA TYR A 174 1.21 7.79 -13.64
C TYR A 174 1.55 9.17 -14.24
N ASN A 175 0.86 9.58 -15.30
CA ASN A 175 0.96 10.96 -15.82
C ASN A 175 0.32 11.95 -14.83
N PRO A 176 1.10 12.82 -14.15
CA PRO A 176 0.57 13.73 -13.14
C PRO A 176 -0.10 14.97 -13.75
N PHE A 177 0.05 15.19 -15.07
CA PHE A 177 -0.48 16.36 -15.76
C PHE A 177 -1.35 15.98 -16.99
N PRO A 178 -2.39 15.14 -16.84
CA PRO A 178 -3.18 14.60 -17.97
C PRO A 178 -4.05 15.66 -18.67
N TYR A 179 -4.11 16.88 -18.14
CA TYR A 179 -4.84 18.02 -18.70
C TYR A 179 -3.99 18.92 -19.64
N LEU A 180 -2.67 18.69 -19.74
CA LEU A 180 -1.83 19.51 -20.61
C LEU A 180 -2.10 19.24 -22.11
N PRO A 181 -1.92 20.26 -22.98
CA PRO A 181 -1.98 20.10 -24.44
C PRO A 181 -1.02 19.03 -25.00
N ASN A 182 -1.39 18.44 -26.14
CA ASN A 182 -0.67 17.32 -26.75
C ASN A 182 0.83 17.59 -26.96
N ASP A 183 1.22 18.80 -27.37
CA ASP A 183 2.62 19.20 -27.59
C ASP A 183 3.46 19.18 -26.30
N GLN A 184 2.82 19.25 -25.13
CA GLN A 184 3.48 19.10 -23.83
C GLN A 184 3.43 17.64 -23.34
N GLN A 185 2.37 16.89 -23.66
CA GLN A 185 2.34 15.43 -23.44
C GLN A 185 3.47 14.72 -24.22
N GLU A 186 3.72 15.15 -25.47
CA GLU A 186 4.81 14.65 -26.32
C GLU A 186 6.21 14.90 -25.75
N GLN A 187 6.37 15.91 -24.88
CA GLN A 187 7.62 16.19 -24.17
C GLN A 187 7.72 15.47 -22.81
N LEU A 188 6.62 15.38 -22.07
CA LEU A 188 6.57 14.83 -20.71
C LEU A 188 6.58 13.29 -20.68
N LEU A 189 5.74 12.65 -21.51
CA LEU A 189 5.53 11.21 -21.46
C LEU A 189 6.81 10.39 -21.71
N PRO A 190 7.73 10.76 -22.64
CA PRO A 190 9.01 10.06 -22.79
C PRO A 190 9.93 10.12 -21.56
N VAL A 191 9.77 11.13 -20.70
CA VAL A 191 10.53 11.25 -19.45
C VAL A 191 9.94 10.35 -18.37
N LEU A 192 8.61 10.31 -18.25
CA LEU A 192 7.91 9.41 -17.32
C LEU A 192 8.10 7.93 -17.70
N ASP A 193 8.03 7.60 -18.99
CA ASP A 193 8.37 6.27 -19.51
C ASP A 193 9.79 5.85 -19.12
N LYS A 194 10.75 6.78 -19.21
CA LYS A 194 12.14 6.54 -18.82
C LYS A 194 12.31 6.36 -17.30
N LEU A 195 11.55 7.10 -16.49
CA LEU A 195 11.47 6.89 -15.03
C LEU A 195 10.91 5.50 -14.72
N ASN A 196 9.73 5.17 -15.24
CA ASN A 196 9.04 3.89 -15.04
C ASN A 196 9.89 2.69 -15.45
N LYS A 197 10.56 2.76 -16.62
CA LYS A 197 11.54 1.74 -17.06
C LYS A 197 12.75 1.64 -16.14
N THR A 198 13.15 2.73 -15.48
CA THR A 198 14.28 2.73 -14.55
C THR A 198 13.90 2.12 -13.21
N ILE A 199 12.73 2.44 -12.66
CA ILE A 199 12.17 1.81 -11.46
C ILE A 199 12.00 0.30 -11.70
N SER A 200 11.37 -0.08 -12.82
CA SER A 200 11.23 -1.48 -13.25
C SER A 200 12.58 -2.21 -13.45
N LYS A 201 13.62 -1.51 -13.88
CA LYS A 201 14.99 -2.05 -13.98
C LYS A 201 15.64 -2.24 -12.60
N VAL A 202 15.37 -1.38 -11.62
CA VAL A 202 15.83 -1.57 -10.23
C VAL A 202 15.18 -2.81 -9.65
N THR A 203 13.85 -2.94 -9.71
CA THR A 203 13.12 -4.08 -9.12
C THR A 203 13.57 -5.42 -9.69
N VAL A 204 13.73 -5.53 -11.02
CA VAL A 204 14.30 -6.71 -11.68
C VAL A 204 15.74 -7.00 -11.23
N ARG A 205 16.52 -5.96 -10.92
CA ARG A 205 17.92 -6.12 -10.48
C ARG A 205 18.03 -6.54 -9.00
N THR A 206 17.11 -6.10 -8.15
CA THR A 206 17.07 -6.38 -6.70
C THR A 206 16.21 -7.58 -6.32
N ARG A 207 15.36 -8.08 -7.25
CA ARG A 207 14.26 -9.04 -7.00
C ARG A 207 13.11 -8.47 -6.18
N SER A 208 12.89 -7.15 -6.25
CA SER A 208 11.68 -6.49 -5.74
C SER A 208 10.56 -6.56 -6.79
N HIS A 209 9.35 -6.15 -6.42
CA HIS A 209 8.20 -6.03 -7.32
C HIS A 209 8.06 -4.62 -7.88
N TYR A 210 7.61 -4.50 -9.13
CA TYR A 210 7.25 -3.23 -9.76
C TYR A 210 5.73 -3.10 -9.82
N VAL A 211 5.19 -1.97 -9.35
CA VAL A 211 3.74 -1.70 -9.31
C VAL A 211 3.37 -0.65 -10.37
N PRO A 212 2.89 -1.05 -11.56
CA PRO A 212 2.48 -0.09 -12.59
C PRO A 212 1.17 0.60 -12.21
N THR A 213 1.18 1.93 -12.14
CA THR A 213 -0.04 2.74 -11.93
C THR A 213 -0.49 3.51 -13.18
N GLU A 214 0.37 3.61 -14.20
CA GLU A 214 0.21 4.50 -15.36
C GLU A 214 -1.08 4.23 -16.15
N GLU A 215 -1.31 3.00 -16.61
CA GLU A 215 -2.51 2.63 -17.35
C GLU A 215 -3.77 2.76 -16.46
N THR A 216 -3.69 2.32 -15.20
CA THR A 216 -4.80 2.36 -14.24
C THR A 216 -5.32 3.77 -13.99
N ILE A 217 -4.42 4.74 -13.81
CA ILE A 217 -4.82 6.14 -13.60
C ILE A 217 -5.25 6.80 -14.92
N ALA A 218 -4.72 6.37 -16.06
CA ALA A 218 -5.15 6.85 -17.37
C ALA A 218 -6.58 6.42 -17.74
N GLU A 219 -7.07 5.25 -17.30
CA GLU A 219 -8.41 4.73 -17.62
C GLU A 219 -9.55 5.69 -17.23
N ASP A 220 -9.49 6.32 -16.06
CA ASP A 220 -10.43 7.38 -15.64
C ASP A 220 -9.75 8.51 -14.86
N PHE A 221 -8.75 9.14 -15.48
CA PHE A 221 -8.00 10.24 -14.88
C PHE A 221 -8.87 11.42 -14.39
N ARG A 222 -10.11 11.56 -14.87
CA ARG A 222 -11.02 12.63 -14.41
C ARG A 222 -11.63 12.34 -13.05
N THR A 223 -11.81 11.07 -12.71
CA THR A 223 -12.19 10.62 -11.37
C THR A 223 -10.96 10.57 -10.45
N TYR A 224 -9.82 10.14 -10.99
CA TYR A 224 -8.60 9.89 -10.20
C TYR A 224 -7.72 11.13 -9.93
N LEU A 225 -7.71 12.10 -10.85
CA LEU A 225 -6.98 13.38 -10.74
C LEU A 225 -7.95 14.56 -10.98
N PRO A 226 -8.94 14.79 -10.12
CA PRO A 226 -10.05 15.71 -10.39
C PRO A 226 -9.69 17.20 -10.34
N ASN A 227 -8.48 17.56 -9.88
CA ASN A 227 -7.99 18.94 -9.80
C ASN A 227 -6.92 19.18 -10.88
N PRO A 228 -7.19 19.93 -11.97
CA PRO A 228 -6.21 20.19 -13.02
C PRO A 228 -5.06 21.14 -12.63
N GLN A 229 -5.02 21.61 -11.37
CA GLN A 229 -3.95 22.43 -10.80
C GLN A 229 -3.08 21.67 -9.79
N ASP A 230 -3.31 20.38 -9.59
CA ASP A 230 -2.59 19.54 -8.63
C ASP A 230 -2.30 18.14 -9.22
N ILE A 231 -1.34 17.42 -8.63
CA ILE A 231 -0.81 16.14 -9.15
C ILE A 231 -1.26 14.91 -8.34
N HIS A 232 -1.85 15.15 -7.16
CA HIS A 232 -2.19 14.10 -6.21
C HIS A 232 -3.56 13.48 -6.49
N LEU A 233 -3.72 12.23 -6.07
CA LEU A 233 -4.90 11.42 -6.35
C LEU A 233 -6.11 11.80 -5.48
N SER A 234 -7.30 11.63 -6.04
CA SER A 234 -8.55 11.54 -5.26
C SER A 234 -8.56 10.27 -4.39
N LYS A 235 -9.56 10.15 -3.51
CA LYS A 235 -9.78 8.93 -2.72
C LYS A 235 -9.97 7.71 -3.64
N GLU A 236 -10.70 7.89 -4.74
CA GLU A 236 -10.93 6.90 -5.78
C GLU A 236 -9.63 6.54 -6.52
N GLY A 237 -8.75 7.52 -6.76
CA GLY A 237 -7.43 7.30 -7.36
C GLY A 237 -6.49 6.52 -6.44
N TYR A 238 -6.45 6.86 -5.15
CA TYR A 238 -5.69 6.09 -4.15
C TYR A 238 -6.23 4.67 -3.97
N GLN A 239 -7.54 4.46 -4.06
CA GLN A 239 -8.13 3.12 -4.11
C GLN A 239 -7.73 2.35 -5.37
N ALA A 240 -7.60 3.02 -6.52
CA ALA A 240 -7.10 2.39 -7.75
C ALA A 240 -5.63 1.94 -7.58
N VAL A 241 -4.76 2.80 -7.04
CA VAL A 241 -3.35 2.44 -6.74
C VAL A 241 -3.26 1.32 -5.70
N ALA A 242 -4.04 1.36 -4.62
CA ALA A 242 -4.06 0.30 -3.61
C ALA A 242 -4.49 -1.06 -4.18
N ASN A 243 -5.37 -1.07 -5.19
CA ASN A 243 -5.71 -2.29 -5.93
C ASN A 243 -4.55 -2.78 -6.81
N GLN A 244 -3.76 -1.89 -7.43
CA GLN A 244 -2.55 -2.31 -8.17
C GLN A 244 -1.48 -2.93 -7.27
N PHE A 245 -1.25 -2.37 -6.07
CA PHE A 245 -0.39 -2.99 -5.06
C PHE A 245 -0.93 -4.37 -4.65
N TRP A 246 -2.22 -4.45 -4.31
CA TRP A 246 -2.86 -5.72 -3.95
C TRP A 246 -2.76 -6.76 -5.07
N ASP A 247 -2.92 -6.38 -6.33
CA ASP A 247 -2.96 -7.33 -7.44
C ASP A 247 -1.65 -8.07 -7.69
N ILE A 248 -0.55 -7.57 -7.14
CA ILE A 248 0.75 -8.27 -7.09
C ILE A 248 0.94 -8.95 -5.72
N LEU A 249 0.69 -8.22 -4.63
CA LEU A 249 0.87 -8.68 -3.24
C LEU A 249 -0.01 -9.89 -2.88
N LYS A 250 -1.21 -10.03 -3.47
CA LYS A 250 -2.11 -11.18 -3.29
C LYS A 250 -1.50 -12.53 -3.66
N SER A 251 -0.42 -12.55 -4.43
CA SER A 251 0.34 -13.78 -4.72
C SER A 251 0.88 -14.46 -3.46
N GLN A 252 1.19 -13.70 -2.41
CA GLN A 252 1.57 -14.23 -1.10
C GLN A 252 0.40 -14.86 -0.31
N PHE A 253 -0.84 -14.56 -0.71
CA PHE A 253 -2.07 -14.99 -0.03
C PHE A 253 -2.92 -15.89 -0.95
N PRO A 254 -2.40 -17.05 -1.39
CA PRO A 254 -3.09 -17.91 -2.34
C PRO A 254 -4.39 -18.45 -1.77
N ILE A 255 -5.49 -18.19 -2.48
CA ILE A 255 -6.81 -18.71 -2.15
C ILE A 255 -6.89 -20.17 -2.60
N GLN A 256 -7.32 -21.06 -1.70
CA GLN A 256 -7.66 -22.44 -2.03
C GLN A 256 -9.05 -22.55 -2.65
N LYS A 257 -10.05 -21.93 -2.02
CA LYS A 257 -11.46 -22.05 -2.43
C LYS A 257 -12.32 -20.86 -2.00
N LEU A 258 -13.36 -20.59 -2.81
CA LEU A 258 -14.47 -19.71 -2.45
C LEU A 258 -15.70 -20.53 -2.04
N LYS A 259 -16.47 -20.01 -1.09
CA LYS A 259 -17.75 -20.58 -0.64
C LYS A 259 -18.77 -19.47 -0.43
N VAL A 260 -19.98 -19.63 -0.99
CA VAL A 260 -21.13 -18.77 -0.68
C VAL A 260 -22.12 -19.46 0.25
N ASN A 261 -22.81 -18.70 1.09
CA ASN A 261 -23.82 -19.21 2.02
C ASN A 261 -25.07 -19.81 1.33
N LYS A 262 -25.35 -19.44 0.08
CA LYS A 262 -26.47 -19.96 -0.74
C LYS A 262 -26.02 -20.12 -2.19
N THR A 263 -26.11 -21.33 -2.74
CA THR A 263 -25.65 -21.67 -4.10
C THR A 263 -26.74 -21.61 -5.18
N LYS A 264 -28.01 -21.56 -4.78
CA LYS A 264 -29.16 -21.17 -5.61
C LYS A 264 -30.06 -20.25 -4.77
N LEU A 265 -30.73 -19.30 -5.43
CA LEU A 265 -31.81 -18.50 -4.83
C LEU A 265 -33.13 -18.72 -5.58
N THR A 266 -34.23 -18.68 -4.81
CA THR A 266 -35.59 -18.50 -5.34
C THR A 266 -36.25 -17.42 -4.48
N LEU A 267 -36.77 -16.37 -5.12
CA LEU A 267 -37.25 -15.15 -4.48
C LEU A 267 -38.62 -14.72 -5.06
N LYS A 268 -39.32 -13.85 -4.35
CA LYS A 268 -40.46 -13.08 -4.87
C LYS A 268 -40.00 -11.72 -5.39
N GLU A 269 -40.82 -11.09 -6.23
CA GLU A 269 -40.57 -9.72 -6.69
C GLU A 269 -40.53 -8.73 -5.50
N GLY A 270 -39.54 -7.83 -5.46
CA GLY A 270 -39.29 -6.92 -4.34
C GLY A 270 -38.49 -7.52 -3.16
N GLU A 271 -38.32 -8.84 -3.08
CA GLU A 271 -37.56 -9.50 -2.01
C GLU A 271 -36.06 -9.18 -2.07
N GLN A 272 -35.40 -9.15 -0.92
CA GLN A 272 -33.97 -8.89 -0.78
C GLN A 272 -33.30 -9.94 0.11
N ILE A 273 -32.09 -10.36 -0.24
CA ILE A 273 -31.34 -11.35 0.53
C ILE A 273 -29.83 -11.05 0.50
N LYS A 274 -29.17 -11.07 1.67
CA LYS A 274 -27.71 -10.93 1.76
C LYS A 274 -27.03 -12.28 1.59
N LEU A 275 -26.30 -12.42 0.48
CA LEU A 275 -25.29 -13.45 0.30
C LEU A 275 -24.06 -13.12 1.16
N ARG A 276 -23.36 -14.16 1.58
CA ARG A 276 -22.05 -14.06 2.22
C ARG A 276 -21.09 -14.91 1.41
N LEU A 277 -20.06 -14.27 0.87
CA LEU A 277 -18.88 -14.93 0.31
C LEU A 277 -17.83 -15.10 1.42
N THR A 278 -17.22 -16.27 1.43
CA THR A 278 -16.11 -16.66 2.31
C THR A 278 -14.99 -17.24 1.45
N ALA A 279 -13.77 -16.76 1.63
CA ALA A 279 -12.55 -17.35 1.06
C ALA A 279 -11.88 -18.25 2.10
N THR A 280 -11.27 -19.34 1.65
CA THR A 280 -10.29 -20.12 2.43
C THR A 280 -8.97 -20.06 1.68
N TYR A 281 -7.91 -19.62 2.37
CA TYR A 281 -6.54 -19.56 1.90
C TYR A 281 -5.82 -20.91 2.06
N GLU A 282 -4.69 -21.13 1.40
CA GLU A 282 -3.97 -22.42 1.46
C GLU A 282 -3.39 -22.72 2.85
N ASN A 283 -3.10 -21.70 3.67
CA ASN A 283 -2.78 -21.86 5.09
C ASN A 283 -4.00 -22.24 5.97
N GLY A 284 -5.17 -22.47 5.36
CA GLY A 284 -6.42 -22.82 6.04
C GLY A 284 -7.21 -21.64 6.63
N ARG A 285 -6.61 -20.43 6.73
CA ARG A 285 -7.29 -19.22 7.22
C ARG A 285 -8.54 -18.95 6.37
N THR A 286 -9.64 -18.56 7.00
CA THR A 286 -10.96 -18.51 6.34
C THR A 286 -11.71 -17.22 6.70
N ILE A 287 -11.94 -16.38 5.70
CA ILE A 287 -12.27 -14.95 5.83
C ILE A 287 -13.58 -14.60 5.10
N THR A 288 -14.36 -13.65 5.62
CA THR A 288 -15.61 -13.17 4.99
C THR A 288 -15.34 -11.99 4.04
N VAL A 289 -14.86 -12.30 2.84
CA VAL A 289 -14.50 -11.34 1.78
C VAL A 289 -15.69 -10.75 1.01
N THR A 290 -16.86 -10.63 1.65
CA THR A 290 -18.14 -10.28 0.97
C THR A 290 -18.17 -8.87 0.40
N ASN A 291 -17.50 -7.91 1.07
CA ASN A 291 -17.42 -6.52 0.63
C ASN A 291 -16.20 -6.24 -0.27
N LEU A 292 -15.23 -7.16 -0.33
CA LEU A 292 -14.00 -7.04 -1.15
C LEU A 292 -14.15 -7.68 -2.55
N ALA A 293 -15.32 -8.24 -2.86
CA ALA A 293 -15.56 -9.05 -4.06
C ALA A 293 -16.41 -8.32 -5.10
N GLU A 294 -16.09 -8.48 -6.39
CA GLU A 294 -16.92 -7.96 -7.49
C GLU A 294 -18.23 -8.75 -7.56
N TRP A 295 -19.39 -8.08 -7.44
CA TRP A 295 -20.71 -8.69 -7.59
C TRP A 295 -21.39 -8.22 -8.87
N LYS A 296 -21.69 -9.16 -9.78
CA LYS A 296 -22.24 -8.87 -11.12
C LYS A 296 -23.53 -9.63 -11.38
N SER A 297 -24.62 -8.90 -11.67
CA SER A 297 -25.87 -9.50 -12.18
C SER A 297 -25.83 -9.62 -13.69
N SER A 298 -26.18 -10.79 -14.23
CA SER A 298 -26.30 -11.01 -15.68
C SER A 298 -27.50 -10.28 -16.31
N ASN A 299 -28.42 -9.74 -15.49
CA ASN A 299 -29.50 -8.86 -15.96
C ASN A 299 -30.00 -7.98 -14.79
N LYS A 300 -29.51 -6.72 -14.73
CA LYS A 300 -29.88 -5.74 -13.71
C LYS A 300 -31.38 -5.39 -13.68
N ASN A 301 -32.15 -5.70 -14.71
CA ASN A 301 -33.61 -5.49 -14.75
C ASN A 301 -34.41 -6.64 -14.08
N ILE A 302 -33.80 -7.83 -13.92
CA ILE A 302 -34.41 -8.97 -13.23
C ILE A 302 -34.00 -8.95 -11.75
N ALA A 303 -32.71 -8.79 -11.47
CA ALA A 303 -32.20 -8.55 -10.12
C ALA A 303 -30.96 -7.67 -10.14
N THR A 304 -30.79 -6.80 -9.14
CA THR A 304 -29.51 -6.14 -8.85
C THR A 304 -28.77 -6.84 -7.71
N VAL A 305 -27.45 -6.70 -7.67
CA VAL A 305 -26.61 -7.15 -6.56
C VAL A 305 -25.59 -6.06 -6.24
N GLU A 306 -25.30 -5.87 -4.95
CA GLU A 306 -24.38 -4.86 -4.44
C GLU A 306 -23.91 -5.33 -3.04
N ASN A 307 -22.59 -5.46 -2.81
CA ASN A 307 -22.00 -5.91 -1.53
C ASN A 307 -22.69 -7.18 -0.94
N GLY A 308 -22.93 -8.16 -1.82
CA GLY A 308 -23.63 -9.41 -1.54
C GLY A 308 -25.15 -9.31 -1.39
N VAL A 309 -25.75 -8.12 -1.34
CA VAL A 309 -27.21 -7.92 -1.23
C VAL A 309 -27.86 -8.06 -2.59
N VAL A 310 -28.58 -9.17 -2.82
CA VAL A 310 -29.36 -9.41 -4.04
C VAL A 310 -30.77 -8.86 -3.84
N LYS A 311 -31.25 -8.04 -4.77
CA LYS A 311 -32.59 -7.45 -4.80
C LYS A 311 -33.36 -7.90 -6.03
N ALA A 312 -34.45 -8.63 -5.83
CA ALA A 312 -35.38 -9.06 -6.87
C ALA A 312 -36.19 -7.87 -7.40
N ARG A 313 -36.19 -7.67 -8.73
CA ARG A 313 -36.86 -6.54 -9.39
C ARG A 313 -37.98 -6.95 -10.35
N LYS A 314 -37.85 -8.11 -11.00
CA LYS A 314 -38.86 -8.63 -11.93
C LYS A 314 -38.86 -10.15 -11.98
N LYS A 315 -40.03 -10.77 -12.10
CA LYS A 315 -40.19 -12.20 -12.44
C LYS A 315 -39.28 -12.63 -13.61
N GLY A 316 -38.56 -13.74 -13.45
CA GLY A 316 -37.61 -14.25 -14.44
C GLY A 316 -36.45 -15.04 -13.81
N SER A 317 -35.46 -15.39 -14.63
CA SER A 317 -34.24 -16.09 -14.20
C SER A 317 -33.00 -15.26 -14.53
N VAL A 318 -32.05 -15.20 -13.61
CA VAL A 318 -30.81 -14.42 -13.74
C VAL A 318 -29.66 -15.14 -13.02
N ARG A 319 -28.41 -14.83 -13.38
CA ARG A 319 -27.23 -15.28 -12.65
C ARG A 319 -26.60 -14.11 -11.91
N ILE A 320 -26.30 -14.33 -10.62
CA ILE A 320 -25.40 -13.49 -9.86
C ILE A 320 -24.03 -14.16 -9.90
N THR A 321 -23.08 -13.53 -10.57
CA THR A 321 -21.67 -13.91 -10.52
C THR A 321 -21.00 -13.11 -9.39
N VAL A 322 -20.10 -13.77 -8.66
CA VAL A 322 -19.19 -13.10 -7.73
C VAL A 322 -17.76 -13.52 -8.05
N SER A 323 -16.85 -12.54 -8.10
CA SER A 323 -15.42 -12.71 -8.35
C SER A 323 -14.63 -12.19 -7.15
N TYR A 324 -13.59 -12.91 -6.72
CA TYR A 324 -12.63 -12.43 -5.73
C TYR A 324 -11.26 -13.04 -6.05
N ASP A 325 -10.29 -12.16 -6.28
CA ASP A 325 -8.98 -12.45 -6.88
C ASP A 325 -9.11 -13.37 -8.11
N ASP A 326 -8.40 -14.51 -8.18
CA ASP A 326 -8.44 -15.40 -9.35
C ASP A 326 -9.75 -16.20 -9.49
N LYS A 327 -10.60 -16.21 -8.46
CA LYS A 327 -11.71 -17.16 -8.33
C LYS A 327 -13.07 -16.52 -8.53
N LYS A 328 -14.02 -17.29 -9.09
CA LYS A 328 -15.39 -16.86 -9.33
C LYS A 328 -16.42 -17.96 -9.11
N LEU A 329 -17.62 -17.56 -8.66
CA LEU A 329 -18.78 -18.42 -8.47
C LEU A 329 -20.00 -17.83 -9.19
N SER A 330 -20.90 -18.68 -9.70
CA SER A 330 -22.13 -18.25 -10.39
C SER A 330 -23.38 -18.87 -9.76
N ILE A 331 -24.25 -18.01 -9.23
CA ILE A 331 -25.42 -18.35 -8.43
C ILE A 331 -26.67 -18.14 -9.30
N PRO A 332 -27.41 -19.18 -9.70
CA PRO A 332 -28.71 -19.02 -10.34
C PRO A 332 -29.74 -18.46 -9.36
N VAL A 333 -30.50 -17.47 -9.82
CA VAL A 333 -31.58 -16.79 -9.09
C VAL A 333 -32.86 -16.87 -9.92
N GLU A 334 -33.93 -17.34 -9.29
CA GLU A 334 -35.25 -17.56 -9.89
C GLU A 334 -36.29 -16.69 -9.17
N ILE A 335 -36.91 -15.75 -9.86
CA ILE A 335 -37.94 -14.84 -9.30
C ILE A 335 -39.30 -15.27 -9.83
N LYS A 336 -40.26 -15.50 -8.92
CA LYS A 336 -41.56 -16.16 -9.20
C LYS A 336 -42.75 -15.22 -9.17
#